data_AF-A0A9X3I6K3-F1
#
_entry.id   AF-A0A9X3I6K3-F1
#
_cell.length_a   1.000
_cell.length_b   1.000
_cell.length_c   1.000
_cell.angle_alpha   90.00
_cell.angle_beta   90.00
_cell.angle_gamma   90.00
#
_symmetry.space_group_name_H-M   'P 1'
#
loop_
_entity.id
_entity.type
_entity.pdbx_description
1 polymer ?
#
loop_
_entity_poly.entity_id
_entity_poly.type
_entity_poly.pdbx_seq_one_letter_code
_entity_poly.pdbx_strand_id
1 'polypeptide(L)'
;MRTDMSCPAGQFLDALKRGVWEPDPDAESIPSDEQLEDWACLLNAIKFWANEGEPQYTRTVEYLRSGIWEFKRGAKRLSFYDTDGNGSYTEKRKLQHFSESEHPDSDYWYIPDFDQQIRLGHAFPKVGQKTEPDDLQDAEVVREEDLEHDRQE
;
A
#
# COMPACT_ATOMS: atom_id res chain seq x y z
N MET A 1 11.15 5.42 6.61
CA MET A 1 11.40 5.00 7.99
C MET A 1 10.76 6.06 8.90
N ARG A 2 10.00 5.65 9.92
CA ARG A 2 9.39 6.59 10.88
C ARG A 2 10.47 7.29 11.69
N THR A 3 10.10 8.38 12.36
CA THR A 3 10.99 9.13 13.26
C THR A 3 11.56 8.30 14.41
N ASP A 4 10.88 7.22 14.81
CA ASP A 4 11.34 6.24 15.80
C ASP A 4 12.18 5.08 15.20
N MET A 5 12.59 5.21 13.94
CA MET A 5 13.25 4.19 13.12
C MET A 5 12.42 2.93 12.83
N SER A 6 11.11 2.93 13.12
CA SER A 6 10.26 1.81 12.74
C SER A 6 9.96 1.81 11.23
N CYS A 7 9.68 0.62 10.70
CA CYS A 7 9.21 0.42 9.33
C CYS A 7 7.88 -0.34 9.39
N PRO A 8 6.72 0.36 9.42
CA PRO A 8 5.42 -0.27 9.60
C PRO A 8 5.14 -1.37 8.57
N ALA A 9 5.41 -1.10 7.29
CA ALA A 9 5.31 -2.09 6.22
C ALA A 9 6.18 -3.33 6.47
N GLY A 10 7.44 -3.13 6.87
CA GLY A 10 8.36 -4.22 7.17
C GLY A 10 7.89 -5.07 8.35
N GLN A 11 7.50 -4.43 9.45
CA GLN A 11 6.97 -5.10 10.65
C GLN A 11 5.71 -5.91 10.34
N PHE A 12 4.82 -5.35 9.54
CA PHE A 12 3.60 -6.02 9.08
C PHE A 12 3.91 -7.25 8.22
N LEU A 13 4.76 -7.12 7.19
CA LEU A 13 5.12 -8.23 6.32
C LEU A 13 5.84 -9.35 7.09
N ASP A 14 6.72 -8.99 8.03
CA ASP A 14 7.39 -9.96 8.90
C ASP A 14 6.42 -10.64 9.89
N ALA A 15 5.38 -9.94 10.36
CA ALA A 15 4.35 -10.52 11.19
C ALA A 15 3.48 -11.52 10.40
N LEU A 16 3.00 -11.14 9.21
CA LEU A 16 2.22 -12.04 8.35
C LEU A 16 3.03 -13.28 7.95
N LYS A 17 4.31 -13.12 7.61
CA LYS A 17 5.22 -14.24 7.28
C LYS A 17 5.38 -15.27 8.41
N ARG A 18 5.09 -14.87 9.65
CA ARG A 18 5.10 -15.74 10.83
C ARG A 18 3.71 -16.16 11.27
N GLY A 19 2.66 -15.64 10.63
CA GLY A 19 1.28 -15.85 11.00
C GLY A 19 0.86 -15.19 12.31
N VAL A 20 1.54 -14.12 12.73
CA VAL A 20 1.38 -13.49 14.07
C VAL A 20 0.94 -12.04 14.03
N TRP A 21 0.32 -11.59 12.94
CA TRP A 21 -0.24 -10.25 12.89
C TRP A 21 -1.53 -10.20 13.71
N GLU A 22 -1.44 -9.73 14.95
CA GLU A 22 -2.54 -9.67 15.93
C GLU A 22 -3.77 -8.86 15.51
N PRO A 23 -3.64 -7.75 14.75
CA PRO A 23 -4.79 -6.97 14.33
C PRO A 23 -5.71 -7.63 13.30
N ASP A 24 -5.39 -8.85 12.83
CA ASP A 24 -6.11 -9.52 11.75
C ASP A 24 -7.53 -9.99 12.16
N PRO A 25 -8.60 -9.38 11.61
CA PRO A 25 -9.95 -9.79 11.92
C PRO A 25 -10.36 -11.11 11.23
N ASP A 26 -9.60 -11.55 10.23
CA ASP A 26 -9.85 -12.82 9.53
C ASP A 26 -9.30 -14.02 10.33
N ALA A 27 -8.36 -13.80 11.26
CA ALA A 27 -7.71 -14.87 12.00
C ALA A 27 -8.56 -15.38 13.18
N GLU A 28 -8.93 -16.66 13.15
CA GLU A 28 -9.60 -17.31 14.29
C GLU A 28 -8.65 -17.60 15.46
N SER A 29 -7.36 -17.80 15.17
CA SER A 29 -6.31 -18.03 16.16
C SER A 29 -4.95 -17.63 15.62
N ILE A 30 -4.00 -17.39 16.52
CA ILE A 30 -2.62 -17.04 16.20
C ILE A 30 -1.68 -18.07 16.82
N PRO A 31 -0.74 -18.67 16.06
CA PRO A 31 -0.44 -18.40 14.65
C PRO A 31 -1.52 -18.84 13.64
N SER A 32 -1.67 -18.08 12.55
CA SER A 32 -2.62 -18.37 11.45
C SER A 32 -1.88 -18.79 10.17
N ASP A 33 -2.21 -19.96 9.62
CA ASP A 33 -1.71 -20.40 8.31
C ASP A 33 -2.26 -19.55 7.16
N GLU A 34 -3.47 -19.00 7.31
CA GLU A 34 -4.07 -18.09 6.32
C GLU A 34 -3.24 -16.81 6.17
N GLN A 35 -2.66 -16.30 7.27
CA GLN A 35 -1.73 -15.16 7.20
C GLN A 35 -0.46 -15.46 6.40
N LEU A 36 0.01 -16.71 6.40
CA LEU A 36 1.16 -17.13 5.58
C LEU A 36 0.80 -17.12 4.09
N GLU A 37 -0.40 -17.57 3.74
CA GLU A 37 -0.92 -17.48 2.38
C GLU A 37 -1.10 -16.01 1.96
N ASP A 38 -1.71 -15.21 2.82
CA ASP A 38 -1.94 -13.78 2.56
C ASP A 38 -0.64 -13.00 2.40
N TRP A 39 0.40 -13.34 3.18
CA TRP A 39 1.76 -12.81 2.98
C TRP A 39 2.27 -13.10 1.58
N ALA A 40 2.16 -14.36 1.12
CA ALA A 40 2.63 -14.75 -0.20
C ALA A 40 1.85 -14.03 -1.32
N CYS A 41 0.53 -13.89 -1.16
CA CYS A 41 -0.32 -13.17 -2.10
C CYS A 41 0.01 -11.68 -2.17
N LEU A 42 0.17 -11.00 -1.02
CA LEU A 42 0.55 -9.58 -0.96
C LEU A 42 1.93 -9.37 -1.56
N LEU A 43 2.91 -10.20 -1.22
CA LEU A 43 4.25 -10.10 -1.78
C LEU A 43 4.25 -10.30 -3.30
N ASN A 44 3.44 -11.23 -3.82
CA ASN A 44 3.29 -11.42 -5.25
C ASN A 44 2.65 -10.19 -5.92
N ALA A 45 1.61 -9.61 -5.31
CA ALA A 45 0.97 -8.40 -5.83
C ALA A 45 1.93 -7.21 -5.89
N ILE A 46 2.73 -6.99 -4.84
CA ILE A 46 3.74 -5.92 -4.79
C ILE A 46 4.80 -6.13 -5.87
N LYS A 47 5.30 -7.37 -6.02
CA LYS A 47 6.30 -7.69 -7.05
C LYS A 47 5.75 -7.53 -8.46
N PHE A 48 4.50 -7.95 -8.68
CA PHE A 48 3.85 -7.78 -9.98
C PHE A 48 3.72 -6.30 -10.32
N TRP A 49 3.22 -5.49 -9.38
CA TRP A 49 3.14 -4.04 -9.56
C TRP A 49 4.51 -3.43 -9.86
N ALA A 50 5.55 -3.81 -9.12
CA ALA A 50 6.90 -3.29 -9.34
C ALA A 50 7.48 -3.62 -10.72
N ASN A 51 7.00 -4.68 -11.38
CA ASN A 51 7.46 -5.08 -12.71
C ASN A 51 6.61 -4.50 -13.83
N GLU A 52 5.29 -4.47 -13.66
CA GLU A 52 4.34 -4.15 -14.73
C GLU A 52 3.78 -2.71 -14.62
N GLY A 53 3.93 -2.05 -13.46
CA GLY A 53 3.35 -0.72 -13.20
C GLY A 53 1.85 -0.73 -12.93
N GLU A 54 1.20 -1.90 -13.04
CA GLU A 54 -0.25 -2.08 -12.88
C GLU A 54 -0.56 -3.34 -12.05
N PRO A 55 -1.78 -3.46 -11.46
CA PRO A 55 -2.10 -4.60 -10.62
C PRO A 55 -2.48 -5.81 -11.47
N GLN A 56 -2.18 -7.02 -10.97
CA GLN A 56 -2.58 -8.27 -11.64
C GLN A 56 -4.10 -8.42 -11.76
N TYR A 57 -4.86 -7.85 -10.80
CA TYR A 57 -6.31 -7.87 -10.76
C TYR A 57 -6.86 -6.53 -10.26
N THR A 58 -8.00 -6.10 -10.79
CA THR A 58 -8.65 -4.81 -10.47
C THR A 58 -8.90 -4.61 -8.97
N ARG A 59 -9.11 -5.69 -8.22
CA ARG A 59 -9.45 -5.61 -6.78
C ARG A 59 -8.23 -5.57 -5.86
N THR A 60 -7.03 -5.77 -6.38
CA THR A 60 -5.80 -5.87 -5.60
C THR A 60 -5.32 -4.52 -5.07
N VAL A 61 -5.66 -3.44 -5.77
CA VAL A 61 -5.25 -2.08 -5.42
C VAL A 61 -6.45 -1.14 -5.36
N GLU A 62 -6.45 -0.19 -4.42
CA GLU A 62 -7.46 0.86 -4.33
C GLU A 62 -6.82 2.21 -3.98
N TYR A 63 -7.39 3.29 -4.49
CA TYR A 63 -7.00 4.64 -4.09
C TYR A 63 -7.68 5.03 -2.78
N LEU A 64 -6.91 5.55 -1.83
CA LEU A 64 -7.42 6.04 -0.56
C LEU A 64 -7.71 7.54 -0.64
N ARG A 65 -6.68 8.37 -0.54
CA ARG A 65 -6.72 9.84 -0.68
C ARG A 65 -5.32 10.40 -0.75
N SER A 66 -5.21 11.68 -1.11
CA SER A 66 -3.95 12.44 -1.01
C SER A 66 -2.77 11.76 -1.71
N GLY A 67 -2.99 11.01 -2.81
CA GLY A 67 -1.93 10.26 -3.50
C GLY A 67 -1.50 8.94 -2.83
N ILE A 68 -2.22 8.50 -1.80
CA ILE A 68 -2.02 7.22 -1.12
C ILE A 68 -2.95 6.18 -1.73
N TRP A 69 -2.37 5.02 -2.00
CA TRP A 69 -3.04 3.83 -2.50
C TRP A 69 -2.84 2.70 -1.51
N GLU A 70 -3.59 1.60 -1.66
CA GLU A 70 -3.44 0.41 -0.82
C GLU A 70 -3.36 -0.88 -1.66
N PHE A 71 -2.52 -1.81 -1.23
CA PHE A 71 -2.63 -3.23 -1.58
C PHE A 71 -3.62 -3.91 -0.64
N LYS A 72 -4.41 -4.84 -1.18
CA LYS A 72 -5.53 -5.48 -0.50
C LYS A 72 -5.44 -6.99 -0.55
N ARG A 73 -5.60 -7.64 0.60
CA ARG A 73 -5.82 -9.08 0.71
C ARG A 73 -6.66 -9.39 1.95
N GLY A 74 -7.81 -10.05 1.80
CA GLY A 74 -8.76 -10.25 2.91
C GLY A 74 -9.11 -8.91 3.57
N ALA A 75 -8.97 -8.83 4.90
CA ALA A 75 -9.04 -7.61 5.67
C ALA A 75 -7.70 -6.86 5.78
N LYS A 76 -6.58 -7.42 5.33
CA LYS A 76 -5.27 -6.78 5.43
C LYS A 76 -5.10 -5.68 4.39
N ARG A 77 -4.61 -4.51 4.82
CA ARG A 77 -4.30 -3.36 3.96
C ARG A 77 -2.87 -2.93 4.18
N LEU A 78 -2.19 -2.61 3.08
CA LEU A 78 -0.85 -2.03 3.10
C LEU A 78 -0.84 -0.81 2.20
N SER A 79 -0.66 0.37 2.77
CA SER A 79 -0.60 1.60 2.00
C SER A 79 0.70 1.70 1.21
N PHE A 80 0.65 2.42 0.10
CA PHE A 80 1.81 2.81 -0.66
C PHE A 80 1.57 4.15 -1.35
N TYR A 81 2.67 4.78 -1.78
CA TYR A 81 2.64 6.04 -2.52
C TYR A 81 3.87 6.14 -3.41
N ASP A 82 3.76 7.03 -4.38
CA ASP A 82 4.80 7.33 -5.35
C ASP A 82 5.88 8.27 -4.80
N THR A 83 7.12 8.10 -5.24
CA THR A 83 8.22 9.03 -4.90
C THR A 83 9.36 8.95 -5.91
N ASP A 84 10.11 10.03 -6.04
CA ASP A 84 11.35 10.07 -6.82
C ASP A 84 12.56 9.46 -6.09
N GLY A 85 12.39 9.10 -4.82
CA GLY A 85 13.44 8.57 -3.95
C GLY A 85 14.37 9.62 -3.34
N ASN A 86 14.20 10.91 -3.66
CA ASN A 86 14.97 12.03 -3.10
C ASN A 86 14.11 12.88 -2.16
N GLY A 87 13.03 12.29 -1.63
CA GLY A 87 12.10 12.96 -0.74
C GLY A 87 11.17 13.95 -1.42
N SER A 88 11.04 13.89 -2.75
CA SER A 88 9.94 14.54 -3.47
C SER A 88 8.83 13.55 -3.77
N TYR A 89 7.60 14.06 -3.84
CA TYR A 89 6.46 13.29 -4.31
C TYR A 89 5.54 14.20 -5.11
N THR A 90 4.94 13.62 -6.15
CA THR A 90 3.79 14.23 -6.83
C THR A 90 2.56 13.42 -6.48
N GLU A 91 1.48 14.10 -6.12
CA GLU A 91 0.25 13.40 -5.77
C GLU A 91 -0.35 12.68 -6.99
N LYS A 92 -0.27 11.34 -7.01
CA LYS A 92 -0.87 10.50 -8.04
C LYS A 92 -2.31 10.12 -7.65
N ARG A 93 -3.29 10.87 -8.14
CA ARG A 93 -4.72 10.66 -7.86
C ARG A 93 -5.33 9.64 -8.81
N LYS A 94 -6.38 8.93 -8.36
CA LYS A 94 -7.23 8.12 -9.22
C LYS A 94 -7.89 8.98 -10.29
N LEU A 95 -7.68 8.62 -11.56
CA LEU A 95 -8.28 9.31 -12.69
C LEU A 95 -9.80 9.05 -12.71
N GLN A 96 -10.56 10.07 -13.09
CA GLN A 96 -12.02 10.02 -13.12
C GLN A 96 -12.54 9.68 -14.51
N HIS A 97 -11.75 9.95 -15.54
CA HIS A 97 -12.10 9.71 -16.94
C HIS A 97 -10.95 9.04 -17.70
N PHE A 98 -11.28 8.06 -18.54
CA PHE A 98 -10.29 7.34 -19.36
C PHE A 98 -9.48 8.30 -20.25
N SER A 99 -10.07 9.42 -20.68
CA SER A 99 -9.38 10.45 -21.48
C SER A 99 -8.25 11.17 -20.74
N GLU A 100 -8.15 11.01 -19.42
CA GLU A 100 -7.06 11.55 -18.60
C GLU A 100 -5.85 10.59 -18.57
N SER A 101 -6.05 9.33 -18.99
CA SER A 101 -5.02 8.29 -18.95
C SER A 101 -4.15 8.33 -20.22
N GLU A 102 -2.86 8.06 -20.07
CA GLU A 102 -1.97 7.75 -21.20
C GLU A 102 -2.30 6.38 -21.83
N HIS A 103 -3.07 5.54 -21.10
CA HIS A 103 -3.49 4.20 -21.48
C HIS A 103 -5.03 4.04 -21.39
N PRO A 104 -5.81 4.78 -22.20
CA PRO A 104 -7.28 4.82 -22.10
C PRO A 104 -7.96 3.47 -22.39
N ASP A 105 -7.29 2.58 -23.12
CA ASP A 105 -7.80 1.25 -23.48
C ASP A 105 -7.45 0.17 -22.42
N SER A 106 -6.68 0.51 -21.38
CA SER A 106 -6.35 -0.42 -20.29
C SER A 106 -7.54 -0.62 -19.36
N ASP A 107 -7.74 -1.85 -18.86
CA ASP A 107 -8.69 -2.14 -17.77
C ASP A 107 -8.36 -1.36 -16.48
N TYR A 108 -7.14 -0.84 -16.39
CA TYR A 108 -6.60 -0.08 -15.27
C TYR A 108 -6.38 1.40 -15.60
N TRP A 109 -7.05 1.94 -16.63
CA TRP A 109 -6.93 3.34 -17.05
C TRP A 109 -7.07 4.36 -15.91
N TYR A 110 -7.77 4.00 -14.82
CA TYR A 110 -7.98 4.87 -13.66
C TYR A 110 -6.75 5.03 -12.76
N ILE A 111 -5.72 4.23 -12.98
CA ILE A 111 -4.43 4.29 -12.29
C ILE A 111 -3.53 5.24 -13.10
N PRO A 112 -3.03 6.33 -12.49
CA PRO A 112 -2.07 7.20 -13.16
C PRO A 112 -0.71 6.52 -13.27
N ASP A 113 0.16 7.02 -14.15
CA ASP A 113 1.53 6.51 -14.21
C ASP A 113 2.32 6.94 -12.97
N PHE A 114 2.82 5.94 -12.25
CA PHE A 114 3.72 6.11 -11.11
C PHE A 114 5.14 6.38 -11.61
N ASP A 115 5.94 7.03 -10.78
CA ASP A 115 7.37 7.17 -11.00
C ASP A 115 8.07 5.82 -10.79
N GLN A 116 9.39 5.76 -10.94
CA GLN A 116 10.14 4.49 -10.90
C GLN A 116 10.09 3.78 -9.54
N GLN A 117 9.67 4.46 -8.47
CA GLN A 117 9.69 3.93 -7.12
C GLN A 117 8.36 4.19 -6.41
N ILE A 118 7.83 3.13 -5.80
CA ILE A 118 6.81 3.24 -4.78
C ILE A 118 7.41 2.94 -3.41
N ARG A 119 6.91 3.60 -2.38
CA ARG A 119 7.22 3.27 -0.98
C ARG A 119 6.02 2.64 -0.32
N LEU A 120 6.26 1.56 0.42
CA LEU A 120 5.27 0.89 1.25
C LEU A 120 5.21 1.61 2.60
N GLY A 121 3.99 1.96 3.04
CA GLY A 121 3.77 2.81 4.20
C GLY A 121 3.14 2.06 5.39
N HIS A 122 1.98 2.54 5.80
CA HIS A 122 1.23 2.06 6.96
C HIS A 122 0.42 0.81 6.62
N ALA A 123 0.27 -0.10 7.59
CA ALA A 123 -0.52 -1.30 7.44
C ALA A 123 -1.61 -1.37 8.51
N PHE A 124 -2.82 -1.74 8.11
CA PHE A 124 -4.00 -1.69 8.98
C PHE A 124 -5.04 -2.75 8.59
N PRO A 125 -5.88 -3.20 9.55
CA PRO A 125 -6.99 -4.11 9.27
C PRO A 125 -8.23 -3.37 8.80
N LYS A 126 -8.96 -3.99 7.88
CA LYS A 126 -10.24 -3.51 7.37
C LYS A 126 -11.36 -4.00 8.27
N VAL A 127 -11.82 -3.15 9.18
CA VAL A 127 -12.88 -3.50 10.15
C VAL A 127 -14.30 -3.06 9.73
N GLY A 128 -14.41 -2.21 8.70
CA GLY A 128 -15.68 -1.65 8.24
C GLY A 128 -15.74 -1.39 6.73
N GLN A 129 -16.82 -0.78 6.25
CA GLN A 129 -17.00 -0.50 4.82
C GLN A 129 -15.95 0.49 4.28
N LYS A 130 -15.59 1.51 5.07
CA LYS A 130 -14.58 2.53 4.73
C LYS A 130 -13.33 2.38 5.59
N THR A 131 -12.21 2.88 5.10
CA THR A 131 -10.96 2.90 5.88
C THR A 131 -11.14 3.92 6.98
N GLU A 132 -10.71 3.58 8.20
CA GLU A 132 -10.91 4.48 9.33
C GLU A 132 -10.09 5.77 9.15
N PRO A 133 -10.59 6.92 9.63
CA PRO A 133 -9.87 8.19 9.50
C PRO A 133 -8.47 8.16 10.10
N ASP A 134 -8.27 7.41 11.18
CA ASP A 134 -6.99 7.29 11.87
C ASP A 134 -5.96 6.53 11.02
N ASP A 135 -6.36 5.43 10.37
CA ASP A 135 -5.48 4.68 9.44
C ASP A 135 -5.06 5.54 8.24
N LEU A 136 -5.98 6.38 7.74
CA LEU A 136 -5.67 7.33 6.66
C LEU A 136 -4.67 8.39 7.11
N GLN A 137 -4.82 8.89 8.34
CA GLN A 137 -3.92 9.87 8.92
C GLN A 137 -2.53 9.27 9.16
N ASP A 138 -2.47 8.04 9.69
CA ASP A 138 -1.21 7.34 9.92
C ASP A 138 -0.48 7.04 8.61
N ALA A 139 -1.20 6.69 7.54
CA ALA A 139 -0.61 6.53 6.22
C ALA A 139 0.00 7.85 5.68
N GLU A 140 -0.66 8.99 5.92
CA GLU A 140 -0.14 10.32 5.54
C GLU A 140 1.10 10.69 6.36
N VAL A 141 1.06 10.48 7.68
CA VAL A 141 2.18 10.75 8.58
C VAL A 141 3.39 9.91 8.21
N VAL A 142 3.22 8.59 8.00
CA VAL A 142 4.33 7.72 7.60
C VAL A 142 4.98 8.21 6.31
N ARG A 143 4.18 8.63 5.31
CA ARG A 143 4.75 9.22 4.09
C ARG A 143 5.55 10.48 4.37
N GLU A 144 5.00 11.41 5.16
CA GLU A 144 5.67 12.67 5.46
C GLU A 144 7.01 12.44 6.17
N GLU A 145 7.05 11.52 7.13
CA GLU A 145 8.27 11.10 7.83
C GLU A 145 9.29 10.47 6.87
N ASP A 146 8.84 9.56 6.01
CA ASP A 146 9.68 8.89 5.02
C ASP A 146 10.32 9.87 4.02
N LEU A 147 9.53 10.80 3.48
CA LEU A 147 10.03 11.80 2.53
C LEU A 147 10.97 12.82 3.20
N GLU A 148 10.74 13.16 4.46
CA GLU A 148 11.67 14.00 5.22
C GLU A 148 13.01 13.28 5.44
N HIS A 149 12.97 11.98 5.73
CA HIS A 149 14.17 11.16 5.84
C HIS A 149 14.99 11.18 4.55
N ASP A 150 14.35 10.97 3.40
CA ASP A 150 15.02 10.97 2.09
C ASP A 150 15.65 12.33 1.74
N ARG A 151 15.10 13.45 2.21
CA ARG A 151 15.67 14.80 1.99
C ARG A 151 16.94 15.05 2.80
N GLN A 152 17.17 14.28 3.86
CA GLN A 152 18.28 14.45 4.79
C GLN A 152 19.49 13.56 4.49
N GLU A 153 19.35 12.57 3.59
CA GLU A 153 20.42 11.70 3.10
C GLU A 153 21.17 12.30 1.90
#